data_AF-A0A2W4UZM9-F1
#
_entry.id   AF-A0A2W4UZM9-F1
#
_cell.length_a   1.000
_cell.length_b   1.000
_cell.length_c   1.000
_cell.angle_alpha   90.00
_cell.angle_beta   90.00
_cell.angle_gamma   90.00
#
_symmetry.space_group_name_H-M   'P 1'
#
loop_
_entity.id
_entity.type
_entity.pdbx_description
1 polymer ?
#
loop_
_entity_poly.entity_id
_entity_poly.type
_entity_poly.pdbx_seq_one_letter_code
_entity_poly.pdbx_strand_id
1 'polypeptide(L)'
;MGKPWQVLSTHAAIEALLNHMAMLTHTEPNIELQAQIHNSLHNMQLFLAHANVPRINALQHTEQSLLWGHPFHPSPKSRSGVEANQLLQCSPEVGAAFQLHWFEIDPVLLKELGNPVINKVSETLTGQRGLYPCHPWEVELVLQSRIYQQASQNKQIRHLGPLGKVVWPTSSVRTLYHPELDVFLKCSIHVRLTNCIRKNAWYELESAVGMTELLAHTFEHVEHAHPGFRMLREPAACTLDFSQACTTASNEDIVGLQESFGIIFREQLQSQHTDIHMAGTLASWDTVGQSKLTQLLGEQAQQHGASKTEFTLNWLQSYFNLLGPAH
;
A
#
# COMPACT_ATOMS: atom_id res chain seq x y z
N MET A 1 7.91 50.59 -9.40
CA MET A 1 7.12 50.41 -8.16
C MET A 1 6.70 48.95 -8.09
N GLY A 2 7.09 48.21 -7.05
CA GLY A 2 6.67 46.81 -6.87
C GLY A 2 5.18 46.73 -6.53
N LYS A 3 4.51 45.65 -6.96
CA LYS A 3 3.13 45.36 -6.54
C LYS A 3 3.10 45.03 -5.03
N PRO A 4 2.04 45.38 -4.29
CA PRO A 4 1.90 44.99 -2.89
C PRO A 4 1.76 43.46 -2.77
N TRP A 5 2.09 42.92 -1.59
CA TRP A 5 1.85 41.51 -1.27
C TRP A 5 0.35 41.18 -1.41
N GLN A 6 0.05 40.01 -1.98
CA GLN A 6 -1.32 39.52 -2.20
C GLN A 6 -1.45 38.09 -1.67
N VAL A 7 -2.60 37.79 -1.07
CA VAL A 7 -2.97 36.42 -0.67
C VAL A 7 -3.54 35.71 -1.91
N LEU A 8 -2.94 34.59 -2.29
CA LEU A 8 -3.39 33.77 -3.41
C LEU A 8 -4.34 32.67 -2.92
N SER A 9 -5.29 32.28 -3.78
CA SER A 9 -6.04 31.04 -3.60
C SER A 9 -5.11 29.84 -3.75
N THR A 10 -5.50 28.66 -3.25
CA THR A 10 -4.71 27.42 -3.42
C THR A 10 -4.44 27.13 -4.90
N HIS A 11 -5.42 27.31 -5.77
CA HIS A 11 -5.25 27.10 -7.22
C HIS A 11 -4.24 28.09 -7.83
N ALA A 12 -4.38 29.38 -7.52
CA ALA A 12 -3.45 30.40 -8.01
C ALA A 12 -2.03 30.22 -7.47
N ALA A 13 -1.88 29.76 -6.23
CA ALA A 13 -0.59 29.45 -5.63
C ALA A 13 0.09 28.26 -6.33
N ILE A 14 -0.65 27.19 -6.62
CA ILE A 14 -0.13 26.02 -7.36
C ILE A 14 0.35 26.46 -8.75
N GLU A 15 -0.48 27.21 -9.49
CA GLU A 15 -0.13 27.68 -10.83
C GLU A 15 1.12 28.58 -10.81
N ALA A 16 1.18 29.54 -9.89
CA ALA A 16 2.33 30.42 -9.73
C ALA A 16 3.62 29.65 -9.40
N LEU A 17 3.56 28.65 -8.51
CA LEU A 17 4.71 27.82 -8.15
C LEU A 17 5.18 26.94 -9.31
N LEU A 18 4.26 26.32 -10.05
CA LEU A 18 4.62 25.49 -11.21
C LEU A 18 5.22 26.33 -12.35
N ASN A 19 4.64 27.51 -12.63
CA ASN A 19 5.21 28.45 -13.59
C ASN A 19 6.59 28.94 -13.15
N HIS A 20 6.79 29.20 -11.86
CA HIS A 20 8.10 29.57 -11.34
C HIS A 20 9.12 28.45 -11.48
N MET A 21 8.74 27.21 -11.15
CA MET A 21 9.61 26.05 -11.36
C MET A 21 9.98 25.86 -12.82
N ALA A 22 9.01 25.95 -13.74
CA ALA A 22 9.22 25.87 -15.17
C ALA A 22 10.26 26.89 -15.68
N MET A 23 10.19 28.14 -15.19
CA MET A 23 11.20 29.15 -15.48
C MET A 23 12.59 28.78 -14.94
N LEU A 24 12.67 28.27 -13.71
CA LEU A 24 13.95 27.86 -13.09
C LEU A 24 14.59 26.66 -13.77
N THR A 25 13.78 25.72 -14.28
CA THR A 25 14.25 24.48 -14.91
C THR A 25 14.35 24.59 -16.43
N HIS A 26 13.97 25.72 -17.02
CA HIS A 26 13.89 25.91 -18.48
C HIS A 26 13.02 24.86 -19.17
N THR A 27 11.89 24.53 -18.56
CA THR A 27 10.90 23.59 -19.09
C THR A 27 9.54 24.26 -19.20
N GLU A 28 8.57 23.60 -19.82
CA GLU A 28 7.16 24.01 -19.73
C GLU A 28 6.57 23.68 -18.35
N PRO A 29 5.53 24.39 -17.90
CA PRO A 29 4.77 24.03 -16.70
C PRO A 29 4.22 22.61 -16.79
N ASN A 30 4.43 21.83 -15.73
CA ASN A 30 3.99 20.44 -15.70
C ASN A 30 2.49 20.34 -15.41
N ILE A 31 1.69 20.28 -16.48
CA ILE A 31 0.22 20.17 -16.42
C ILE A 31 -0.23 18.86 -15.78
N GLU A 32 0.49 17.75 -15.99
CA GLU A 32 0.18 16.47 -15.36
C GLU A 32 0.32 16.57 -13.84
N LEU A 33 1.40 17.19 -13.36
CA LEU A 33 1.61 17.43 -11.94
C LEU A 33 0.54 18.36 -11.36
N GLN A 34 0.14 19.41 -12.08
CA GLN A 34 -0.95 20.29 -11.65
C GLN A 34 -2.24 19.49 -11.43
N ALA A 35 -2.60 18.63 -12.40
CA ALA A 35 -3.77 17.77 -12.30
C ALA A 35 -3.66 16.78 -11.11
N GLN A 36 -2.48 16.22 -10.87
CA GLN A 36 -2.23 15.34 -9.72
C GLN A 36 -2.36 16.09 -8.38
N ILE A 37 -1.88 17.33 -8.28
CA ILE A 37 -2.04 18.15 -7.06
C ILE A 37 -3.53 18.40 -6.81
N HIS A 38 -4.29 18.78 -7.84
CA HIS A 38 -5.73 18.98 -7.71
C HIS A 38 -6.48 17.70 -7.33
N ASN A 39 -6.15 16.56 -7.95
CA ASN A 39 -6.71 15.27 -7.59
C ASN A 39 -6.37 14.90 -6.13
N SER A 40 -5.13 15.13 -5.69
CA SER A 40 -4.71 14.89 -4.31
C SER A 40 -5.51 15.73 -3.31
N LEU A 41 -5.73 17.02 -3.60
CA LEU A 41 -6.52 17.91 -2.74
C LEU A 41 -7.98 17.46 -2.68
N HIS A 42 -8.57 17.11 -3.82
CA HIS A 42 -9.93 16.59 -3.88
C HIS A 42 -10.09 15.30 -3.08
N ASN A 43 -9.17 14.35 -3.25
CA ASN A 43 -9.18 13.09 -2.51
C ASN A 43 -9.02 13.31 -1.01
N MET A 44 -8.15 14.23 -0.57
CA MET A 44 -8.04 14.59 0.85
C MET A 44 -9.34 15.14 1.42
N GLN A 45 -10.06 15.99 0.67
CA GLN A 45 -11.36 16.51 1.08
C GLN A 45 -12.40 15.38 1.21
N LEU A 46 -12.42 14.46 0.24
CA LEU A 46 -13.28 13.28 0.29
C LEU A 46 -12.95 12.41 1.50
N PHE A 47 -11.67 12.16 1.78
CA PHE A 47 -11.24 11.37 2.93
C PHE A 47 -11.62 12.03 4.24
N LEU A 48 -11.39 13.34 4.39
CA LEU A 48 -11.82 14.10 5.56
C LEU A 48 -13.34 13.98 5.81
N ALA A 49 -14.14 14.01 4.75
CA ALA A 49 -15.59 13.90 4.87
C ALA A 49 -16.09 12.50 5.24
N HIS A 50 -15.31 11.45 4.99
CA HIS A 50 -15.72 10.04 5.17
C HIS A 50 -14.85 9.27 6.16
N ALA A 51 -13.86 9.90 6.79
CA ALA A 51 -12.92 9.25 7.69
C ALA A 51 -13.63 8.63 8.89
N ASN A 52 -13.66 7.30 8.94
CA ASN A 52 -14.15 6.54 10.08
C ASN A 52 -13.32 5.26 10.24
N VAL A 53 -12.10 5.41 10.78
CA VAL A 53 -11.15 4.30 10.91
C VAL A 53 -11.51 3.46 12.15
N PRO A 54 -11.96 2.20 11.99
CA PRO A 54 -12.16 1.33 13.13
C PRO A 54 -10.80 1.00 13.77
N ARG A 55 -10.79 0.78 15.08
CA ARG A 55 -9.58 0.33 15.80
C ARG A 55 -9.69 -1.15 16.10
N ILE A 56 -9.29 -1.99 15.14
CA ILE A 56 -9.17 -3.45 15.34
C ILE A 56 -7.92 -3.75 16.17
N ASN A 57 -6.80 -3.14 15.78
CA ASN A 57 -5.55 -3.09 16.55
C ASN A 57 -4.76 -1.83 16.17
N ALA A 58 -3.64 -1.57 16.86
CA ALA A 58 -2.83 -0.38 16.61
C ALA A 58 -2.25 -0.34 15.18
N LEU A 59 -1.83 -1.48 14.64
CA LEU A 59 -1.21 -1.58 13.33
C LEU A 59 -2.19 -1.21 12.23
N GLN A 60 -3.33 -1.89 12.17
CA GLN A 60 -4.38 -1.59 11.19
C GLN A 60 -4.86 -0.14 11.34
N HIS A 61 -5.12 0.31 12.57
CA HIS A 61 -5.60 1.66 12.81
C HIS A 61 -4.61 2.72 12.31
N THR A 62 -3.31 2.56 12.61
CA THR A 62 -2.30 3.53 12.18
C THR A 62 -2.03 3.48 10.69
N GLU A 63 -2.01 2.30 10.08
CA GLU A 63 -1.91 2.16 8.62
C GLU A 63 -3.07 2.88 7.89
N GLN A 64 -4.26 2.88 8.50
CA GLN A 64 -5.46 3.55 7.97
C GLN A 64 -5.60 5.03 8.34
N SER A 65 -4.74 5.53 9.22
CA SER A 65 -4.85 6.87 9.79
C SER A 65 -3.87 7.90 9.19
N LEU A 66 -3.16 7.57 8.11
CA LEU A 66 -2.24 8.47 7.41
C LEU A 66 -2.99 9.37 6.42
N LEU A 67 -3.81 10.30 6.93
CA LEU A 67 -4.68 11.14 6.08
C LEU A 67 -3.90 12.07 5.12
N TRP A 68 -2.82 12.68 5.58
CA TRP A 68 -2.07 13.68 4.81
C TRP A 68 -1.07 13.07 3.83
N GLY A 69 -0.70 11.81 4.03
CA GLY A 69 0.28 11.10 3.19
C GLY A 69 1.70 11.61 3.41
N HIS A 70 2.54 11.54 2.37
CA HIS A 70 3.94 11.94 2.45
C HIS A 70 4.06 13.48 2.59
N PRO A 71 4.70 14.01 3.65
CA PRO A 71 4.70 15.45 3.94
C PRO A 71 5.52 16.33 2.98
N PHE A 72 6.31 15.73 2.10
CA PHE A 72 7.22 16.40 1.16
C PHE A 72 6.92 16.03 -0.30
N HIS A 73 5.76 15.42 -0.55
CA HIS A 73 5.32 15.11 -1.90
C HIS A 73 4.25 16.14 -2.31
N PRO A 74 4.26 16.66 -3.55
CA PRO A 74 3.29 17.67 -3.99
C PRO A 74 1.86 17.14 -4.09
N SER A 75 1.71 15.84 -4.36
CA SER A 75 0.41 15.18 -4.62
C SER A 75 0.25 13.84 -3.86
N PRO A 76 0.43 13.81 -2.52
CA PRO A 76 0.62 12.56 -1.76
C PRO A 76 -0.61 11.65 -1.72
N LYS A 77 -1.79 12.17 -2.05
CA LYS A 77 -3.06 11.44 -2.14
C LYS A 77 -3.65 11.42 -3.54
N SER A 78 -2.86 11.77 -4.56
CA SER A 78 -3.29 11.59 -5.95
C SER A 78 -3.46 10.11 -6.26
N ARG A 79 -4.60 9.78 -6.86
CA ARG A 79 -4.96 8.45 -7.38
C ARG A 79 -5.68 8.62 -8.71
N SER A 80 -5.01 9.32 -9.63
CA SER A 80 -5.54 9.66 -10.94
C SER A 80 -6.07 8.42 -11.66
N GLY A 81 -7.29 8.52 -12.19
CA GLY A 81 -7.98 7.42 -12.88
C GLY A 81 -8.86 6.53 -11.99
N VAL A 82 -8.94 6.78 -10.68
CA VAL A 82 -9.86 6.06 -9.78
C VAL A 82 -11.08 6.93 -9.48
N GLU A 83 -12.27 6.40 -9.76
CA GLU A 83 -13.54 7.08 -9.50
C GLU A 83 -13.83 7.20 -8.00
N ALA A 84 -14.60 8.22 -7.60
CA ALA A 84 -14.81 8.55 -6.18
C ALA A 84 -15.42 7.39 -5.36
N ASN A 85 -16.32 6.60 -5.95
CA ASN A 85 -16.91 5.44 -5.27
C ASN A 85 -15.89 4.31 -5.04
N GLN A 86 -15.10 3.97 -6.06
CA GLN A 86 -14.02 2.98 -5.99
C GLN A 86 -12.95 3.46 -5.01
N LEU A 87 -12.66 4.76 -5.00
CA LEU A 87 -11.75 5.39 -4.07
C LEU A 87 -12.20 5.08 -2.63
N LEU A 88 -13.42 5.44 -2.25
CA LEU A 88 -13.94 5.21 -0.90
C LEU A 88 -14.01 3.71 -0.52
N GLN A 89 -14.19 2.82 -1.48
CA GLN A 89 -14.27 1.37 -1.22
C GLN A 89 -12.93 0.76 -0.74
N CYS A 90 -11.79 1.27 -1.21
CA CYS A 90 -10.48 0.65 -0.93
C CYS A 90 -9.47 1.59 -0.27
N SER A 91 -9.83 2.85 0.02
CA SER A 91 -8.92 3.82 0.64
C SER A 91 -8.68 3.52 2.12
N PRO A 92 -7.42 3.34 2.57
CA PRO A 92 -7.14 3.20 3.99
C PRO A 92 -7.65 4.39 4.82
N GLU A 93 -7.59 5.62 4.28
CA GLU A 93 -7.91 6.87 4.98
C GLU A 93 -9.37 7.00 5.43
N VAL A 94 -10.28 6.22 4.83
CA VAL A 94 -11.70 6.20 5.21
C VAL A 94 -12.05 5.01 6.10
N GLY A 95 -11.06 4.26 6.57
CA GLY A 95 -11.27 3.04 7.34
C GLY A 95 -11.80 1.88 6.49
N ALA A 96 -11.50 1.87 5.18
CA ALA A 96 -12.02 0.86 4.27
C ALA A 96 -11.70 -0.56 4.75
N ALA A 97 -12.66 -1.45 4.55
CA ALA A 97 -12.48 -2.89 4.66
C ALA A 97 -13.35 -3.52 3.57
N PHE A 98 -12.77 -4.42 2.78
CA PHE A 98 -13.44 -4.96 1.60
C PHE A 98 -13.09 -6.43 1.38
N GLN A 99 -13.95 -7.13 0.65
CA GLN A 99 -13.66 -8.48 0.18
C GLN A 99 -12.77 -8.40 -1.07
N LEU A 100 -11.80 -9.29 -1.15
CA LEU A 100 -11.09 -9.54 -2.40
C LEU A 100 -12.04 -10.14 -3.43
N HIS A 101 -11.76 -9.88 -4.70
CA HIS A 101 -12.40 -10.60 -5.79
C HIS A 101 -11.65 -11.91 -6.01
N TRP A 102 -12.37 -13.00 -6.22
CA TRP A 102 -11.77 -14.32 -6.38
C TRP A 102 -12.00 -14.89 -7.76
N PHE A 103 -11.05 -15.71 -8.20
CA PHE A 103 -11.09 -16.44 -9.45
C PHE A 103 -10.91 -17.93 -9.16
N GLU A 104 -11.76 -18.75 -9.75
CA GLU A 104 -11.45 -20.16 -9.93
C GLU A 104 -10.47 -20.28 -11.10
N ILE A 105 -9.38 -21.01 -10.92
CA ILE A 105 -8.30 -21.14 -11.92
C ILE A 105 -8.02 -22.62 -12.21
N ASP A 106 -7.67 -22.92 -13.45
CA ASP A 106 -6.94 -24.14 -13.78
C ASP A 106 -5.55 -24.05 -13.12
N PRO A 107 -5.14 -25.04 -12.31
CA PRO A 107 -3.84 -25.03 -11.65
C PRO A 107 -2.65 -24.86 -12.60
N VAL A 108 -2.79 -25.19 -13.90
CA VAL A 108 -1.74 -24.98 -14.90
C VAL A 108 -1.38 -23.51 -15.10
N LEU A 109 -2.29 -22.57 -14.80
CA LEU A 109 -2.03 -21.14 -14.90
C LEU A 109 -1.19 -20.62 -13.73
N LEU A 110 -1.18 -21.31 -12.59
CA LEU A 110 -0.57 -20.80 -11.38
C LEU A 110 0.97 -20.89 -11.45
N LYS A 111 1.64 -19.73 -11.38
CA LYS A 111 3.09 -19.65 -11.16
C LYS A 111 3.36 -19.21 -9.72
N GLU A 112 3.97 -20.07 -8.93
CA GLU A 112 4.43 -19.76 -7.57
C GLU A 112 5.95 -19.67 -7.50
N LEU A 113 6.44 -18.83 -6.60
CA LEU A 113 7.84 -18.62 -6.27
C LEU A 113 8.01 -18.71 -4.76
N GLY A 114 9.09 -19.36 -4.31
CA GLY A 114 9.37 -19.58 -2.88
C GLY A 114 8.39 -20.58 -2.26
N ASN A 115 7.97 -20.31 -1.02
CA ASN A 115 7.09 -21.22 -0.27
C ASN A 115 5.61 -21.02 -0.66
N PRO A 116 4.86 -22.06 -1.08
CA PRO A 116 3.46 -21.92 -1.46
C PRO A 116 2.57 -21.43 -0.30
N VAL A 117 1.93 -20.25 -0.46
CA VAL A 117 1.04 -19.65 0.56
C VAL A 117 -0.39 -19.48 0.07
N ILE A 118 -0.62 -19.47 -1.25
CA ILE A 118 -1.90 -19.04 -1.82
C ILE A 118 -3.08 -19.92 -1.41
N ASN A 119 -2.89 -21.23 -1.33
CA ASN A 119 -3.93 -22.15 -0.89
C ASN A 119 -4.38 -21.90 0.57
N LYS A 120 -3.42 -21.59 1.46
CA LYS A 120 -3.74 -21.24 2.85
C LYS A 120 -4.48 -19.91 2.93
N VAL A 121 -4.04 -18.91 2.15
CA VAL A 121 -4.74 -17.61 2.05
C VAL A 121 -6.17 -17.78 1.55
N SER A 122 -6.35 -18.56 0.49
CA SER A 122 -7.65 -18.92 -0.07
C SER A 122 -8.56 -19.56 0.98
N GLU A 123 -8.06 -20.58 1.69
CA GLU A 123 -8.80 -21.32 2.70
C GLU A 123 -9.17 -20.45 3.90
N THR A 124 -8.23 -19.67 4.44
CA THR A 124 -8.47 -18.79 5.58
C THR A 124 -9.51 -17.70 5.27
N LEU A 125 -9.44 -17.10 4.08
CA LEU A 125 -10.32 -15.98 3.74
C LEU A 125 -11.67 -16.44 3.19
N THR A 126 -11.75 -17.55 2.46
CA THR A 126 -12.98 -17.98 1.77
C THR A 126 -13.60 -19.27 2.29
N GLY A 127 -12.86 -20.06 3.07
CA GLY A 127 -13.21 -21.44 3.41
C GLY A 127 -13.01 -22.44 2.27
N GLN A 128 -12.42 -22.02 1.15
CA GLN A 128 -12.19 -22.86 -0.04
C GLN A 128 -10.71 -22.79 -0.45
N ARG A 129 -10.16 -23.90 -0.93
CA ARG A 129 -8.80 -23.97 -1.49
C ARG A 129 -8.84 -23.79 -3.00
N GLY A 130 -7.71 -23.38 -3.58
CA GLY A 130 -7.56 -23.29 -5.04
C GLY A 130 -8.18 -22.05 -5.70
N LEU A 131 -8.70 -21.08 -4.94
CA LEU A 131 -9.14 -19.80 -5.49
C LEU A 131 -7.99 -18.78 -5.50
N TYR A 132 -7.93 -17.96 -6.55
CA TYR A 132 -6.94 -16.90 -6.73
C TYR A 132 -7.54 -15.51 -6.45
N PRO A 133 -6.94 -14.69 -5.57
CA PRO A 133 -7.45 -13.38 -5.22
C PRO A 133 -6.99 -12.28 -6.19
N CYS A 134 -7.79 -11.22 -6.28
CA CYS A 134 -7.50 -10.02 -7.04
C CYS A 134 -8.04 -8.79 -6.30
N HIS A 135 -7.27 -7.70 -6.30
CA HIS A 135 -7.66 -6.45 -5.67
C HIS A 135 -8.84 -5.81 -6.44
N PRO A 136 -9.87 -5.25 -5.78
CA PRO A 136 -11.05 -4.71 -6.48
C PRO A 136 -10.73 -3.70 -7.58
N TRP A 137 -9.76 -2.80 -7.37
CA TRP A 137 -9.32 -1.82 -8.39
C TRP A 137 -8.66 -2.43 -9.63
N GLU A 138 -8.24 -3.69 -9.58
CA GLU A 138 -7.55 -4.36 -10.68
C GLU A 138 -8.51 -5.17 -11.56
N VAL A 139 -9.66 -5.53 -11.02
CA VAL A 139 -10.61 -6.47 -11.62
C VAL A 139 -11.10 -5.98 -12.97
N GLU A 140 -11.45 -4.70 -13.10
CA GLU A 140 -11.98 -4.17 -14.36
C GLU A 140 -10.96 -4.30 -15.50
N LEU A 141 -9.69 -3.98 -15.24
CA LEU A 141 -8.60 -4.14 -16.20
C LEU A 141 -8.43 -5.61 -16.62
N VAL A 142 -8.46 -6.53 -15.65
CA VAL A 142 -8.37 -7.97 -15.90
C VAL A 142 -9.53 -8.45 -16.78
N LEU A 143 -10.77 -8.09 -16.44
CA LEU A 143 -11.97 -8.55 -17.17
C LEU A 143 -12.04 -7.99 -18.60
N GLN A 144 -11.47 -6.81 -18.84
CA GLN A 144 -11.37 -6.20 -20.17
C GLN A 144 -10.28 -6.82 -21.05
N SER A 145 -9.35 -7.60 -20.48
CA SER A 145 -8.29 -8.27 -21.24
C SER A 145 -8.84 -9.35 -22.17
N ARG A 146 -8.45 -9.28 -23.45
CA ARG A 146 -8.80 -10.31 -24.45
C ARG A 146 -8.25 -11.69 -24.08
N ILE A 147 -7.05 -11.73 -23.48
CA ILE A 147 -6.40 -12.97 -23.04
C ILE A 147 -7.22 -13.61 -21.92
N TYR A 148 -7.66 -12.83 -20.94
CA TYR A 148 -8.57 -13.30 -19.90
C TYR A 148 -9.89 -13.82 -20.50
N GLN A 149 -10.50 -13.07 -21.41
CA GLN A 149 -11.77 -13.46 -22.05
C GLN A 149 -11.65 -14.81 -22.79
N GLN A 150 -10.54 -15.03 -23.48
CA GLN A 150 -10.27 -16.31 -24.16
C GLN A 150 -10.04 -17.46 -23.16
N ALA A 151 -9.22 -17.24 -22.14
CA ALA A 151 -8.98 -18.23 -21.08
C ALA A 151 -10.29 -18.60 -20.35
N SER A 152 -11.16 -17.61 -20.13
CA SER A 152 -12.48 -17.80 -19.53
C SER A 152 -13.44 -18.60 -20.42
N GLN A 153 -13.48 -18.33 -21.72
CA GLN A 153 -14.25 -19.13 -22.69
C GLN A 153 -13.78 -20.59 -22.73
N ASN A 154 -12.47 -20.81 -22.56
CA ASN A 154 -11.85 -22.13 -22.45
C ASN A 154 -12.02 -22.80 -21.07
N LYS A 155 -12.73 -22.15 -20.14
CA LYS A 155 -12.93 -22.62 -18.74
C LYS A 155 -11.65 -22.79 -17.93
N GLN A 156 -10.57 -22.11 -18.31
CA GLN A 156 -9.30 -22.13 -17.58
C GLN A 156 -9.30 -21.14 -16.41
N ILE A 157 -10.18 -20.14 -16.43
CA ILE A 157 -10.32 -19.17 -15.35
C ILE A 157 -11.76 -18.65 -15.30
N ARG A 158 -12.29 -18.43 -14.10
CA ARG A 158 -13.65 -17.89 -13.92
C ARG A 158 -13.70 -16.92 -12.75
N HIS A 159 -14.12 -15.69 -13.02
CA HIS A 159 -14.36 -14.69 -11.98
C HIS A 159 -15.57 -15.07 -11.12
N LEU A 160 -15.39 -15.10 -9.80
CA LEU A 160 -16.42 -15.43 -8.82
C LEU A 160 -17.03 -14.19 -8.16
N GLY A 161 -16.42 -13.02 -8.33
CA GLY A 161 -16.82 -11.80 -7.63
C GLY A 161 -16.19 -11.68 -6.24
N PRO A 162 -16.66 -10.70 -5.44
CA PRO A 162 -16.23 -10.52 -4.06
C PRO A 162 -16.72 -11.69 -3.18
N LEU A 163 -15.81 -12.27 -2.38
CA LEU A 163 -16.11 -13.42 -1.53
C LEU A 163 -15.23 -13.41 -0.26
N GLY A 164 -15.74 -14.00 0.82
CA GLY A 164 -14.96 -14.34 2.00
C GLY A 164 -14.89 -13.24 3.06
N LYS A 165 -13.86 -13.30 3.89
CA LYS A 165 -13.58 -12.30 4.93
C LYS A 165 -13.12 -10.98 4.30
N VAL A 166 -13.44 -9.88 4.96
CA VAL A 166 -12.91 -8.57 4.57
C VAL A 166 -11.43 -8.48 4.93
N VAL A 167 -10.65 -7.76 4.13
CA VAL A 167 -9.26 -7.40 4.41
C VAL A 167 -9.14 -5.89 4.57
N TRP A 168 -8.11 -5.46 5.29
CA TRP A 168 -7.84 -4.04 5.52
C TRP A 168 -6.65 -3.58 4.66
N PRO A 169 -6.83 -2.59 3.76
CA PRO A 169 -5.72 -1.97 3.07
C PRO A 169 -4.84 -1.21 4.06
N THR A 170 -3.52 -1.33 3.88
CA THR A 170 -2.55 -0.52 4.63
C THR A 170 -2.31 0.82 3.93
N SER A 171 -1.40 1.66 4.45
CA SER A 171 -1.08 2.96 3.87
C SER A 171 -0.55 2.92 2.43
N SER A 172 -0.09 1.76 1.95
CA SER A 172 0.30 1.55 0.54
C SER A 172 -0.90 1.29 -0.38
N VAL A 173 -2.11 1.18 0.17
CA VAL A 173 -3.38 0.75 -0.45
C VAL A 173 -3.37 -0.71 -0.89
N ARG A 174 -2.35 -1.12 -1.65
CA ARG A 174 -2.26 -2.44 -2.29
C ARG A 174 -1.76 -3.56 -1.38
N THR A 175 -1.24 -3.23 -0.20
CA THR A 175 -0.85 -4.22 0.80
C THR A 175 -2.02 -4.42 1.75
N LEU A 176 -2.45 -5.67 1.91
CA LEU A 176 -3.68 -6.03 2.59
C LEU A 176 -3.36 -6.85 3.83
N TYR A 177 -4.03 -6.51 4.92
CA TYR A 177 -3.88 -7.10 6.24
C TYR A 177 -5.11 -7.93 6.59
N HIS A 178 -4.90 -9.06 7.27
CA HIS A 178 -5.94 -9.79 7.98
C HIS A 178 -5.34 -10.46 9.23
N PRO A 179 -5.98 -10.37 10.42
CA PRO A 179 -5.40 -10.88 11.67
C PRO A 179 -5.20 -12.40 11.69
N GLU A 180 -5.96 -13.16 10.91
CA GLU A 180 -5.82 -14.63 10.82
C GLU A 180 -4.81 -15.11 9.76
N LEU A 181 -4.14 -14.17 9.07
CA LEU A 181 -3.09 -14.51 8.12
C LEU A 181 -1.71 -14.26 8.74
N ASP A 182 -0.76 -15.10 8.35
CA ASP A 182 0.65 -14.96 8.75
C ASP A 182 1.43 -14.10 7.75
N VAL A 183 0.74 -13.59 6.72
CA VAL A 183 1.31 -12.79 5.65
C VAL A 183 0.38 -11.62 5.31
N PHE A 184 0.98 -10.50 4.94
CA PHE A 184 0.31 -9.47 4.15
C PHE A 184 0.29 -9.88 2.67
N LEU A 185 -0.79 -9.52 1.97
CA LEU A 185 -0.88 -9.67 0.52
C LEU A 185 -0.55 -8.33 -0.13
N LYS A 186 0.56 -8.22 -0.86
CA LYS A 186 0.93 -7.04 -1.64
C LYS A 186 0.52 -7.28 -3.10
N CYS A 187 -0.72 -6.95 -3.42
CA CYS A 187 -1.34 -7.15 -4.73
C CYS A 187 -0.88 -6.12 -5.76
N SER A 188 -0.98 -6.42 -7.04
CA SER A 188 -0.90 -5.40 -8.09
C SER A 188 -2.13 -4.50 -8.09
N ILE A 189 -1.91 -3.20 -8.31
CA ILE A 189 -2.94 -2.25 -8.74
C ILE A 189 -2.36 -1.36 -9.84
N HIS A 190 -3.04 -1.23 -10.98
CA HIS A 190 -2.68 -0.32 -12.07
C HIS A 190 -3.10 1.13 -11.78
N VAL A 191 -2.79 1.60 -10.57
CA VAL A 191 -3.07 2.96 -10.10
C VAL A 191 -1.74 3.63 -9.75
N ARG A 192 -1.56 4.86 -10.23
CA ARG A 192 -0.41 5.68 -9.85
C ARG A 192 -0.59 6.20 -8.43
N LEU A 193 0.27 5.76 -7.52
CA LEU A 193 0.37 6.29 -6.16
C LEU A 193 1.70 7.00 -6.02
N THR A 194 1.69 8.29 -5.68
CA THR A 194 2.88 9.17 -5.69
C THR A 194 3.55 9.15 -7.07
N ASN A 195 4.77 8.64 -7.18
CA ASN A 195 5.56 8.68 -8.42
C ASN A 195 5.38 7.45 -9.32
N CYS A 196 4.75 6.37 -8.85
CA CYS A 196 4.79 5.08 -9.55
C CYS A 196 3.41 4.45 -9.69
N ILE A 197 3.16 3.79 -10.82
CA ILE A 197 2.09 2.80 -10.95
C ILE A 197 2.44 1.62 -10.06
N ARG A 198 1.50 1.16 -9.24
CA ARG A 198 1.75 0.15 -8.21
C ARG A 198 1.36 -1.27 -8.64
N LYS A 199 1.77 -1.65 -9.85
CA LYS A 199 1.80 -3.05 -10.27
C LYS A 199 3.06 -3.75 -9.73
N ASN A 200 3.03 -5.07 -9.61
CA ASN A 200 4.22 -5.88 -9.38
C ASN A 200 4.67 -6.40 -10.74
N ALA A 201 5.80 -5.89 -11.24
CA ALA A 201 6.37 -6.39 -12.48
C ALA A 201 6.81 -7.86 -12.31
N TRP A 202 6.80 -8.64 -13.39
CA TRP A 202 7.11 -10.07 -13.30
C TRP A 202 8.48 -10.35 -12.64
N TYR A 203 9.49 -9.52 -12.92
CA TYR A 203 10.83 -9.61 -12.34
C TYR A 203 10.90 -9.12 -10.89
N GLU A 204 9.97 -8.26 -10.44
CA GLU A 204 9.90 -7.83 -9.04
C GLU A 204 9.42 -8.97 -8.14
N LEU A 205 8.59 -9.88 -8.66
CA LEU A 205 8.17 -11.08 -7.94
C LEU A 205 9.38 -12.00 -7.67
N GLU A 206 10.18 -12.26 -8.70
CA GLU A 206 11.40 -13.07 -8.61
C GLU A 206 12.46 -12.41 -7.72
N SER A 207 12.63 -11.09 -7.88
CA SER A 207 13.59 -10.32 -7.06
C SER A 207 13.20 -10.28 -5.58
N ALA A 208 11.91 -10.18 -5.23
CA ALA A 208 11.47 -10.14 -3.84
C ALA A 208 11.82 -11.43 -3.08
N VAL A 209 11.52 -12.58 -3.70
CA VAL A 209 11.84 -13.90 -3.13
C VAL A 209 13.35 -14.13 -3.14
N GLY A 210 14.02 -13.86 -4.27
CA GLY A 210 15.48 -14.04 -4.39
C GLY A 210 16.27 -13.17 -3.41
N MET A 211 15.84 -11.93 -3.15
CA MET A 211 16.47 -11.05 -2.16
C MET A 211 16.25 -11.53 -0.73
N THR A 212 15.08 -12.09 -0.42
CA THR A 212 14.80 -12.72 0.88
C THR A 212 15.78 -13.87 1.13
N GLU A 213 15.99 -14.73 0.14
CA GLU A 213 16.91 -15.86 0.22
C GLU A 213 18.37 -15.41 0.29
N LEU A 214 18.78 -14.50 -0.60
CA LEU A 214 20.16 -14.01 -0.70
C LEU A 214 20.62 -13.30 0.58
N LEU A 215 19.74 -12.54 1.22
CA LEU A 215 20.06 -11.75 2.42
C LEU A 215 19.69 -12.44 3.73
N ALA A 216 19.23 -13.70 3.71
CA ALA A 216 18.74 -14.40 4.90
C ALA A 216 19.73 -14.33 6.08
N HIS A 217 20.98 -14.73 5.86
CA HIS A 217 22.03 -14.69 6.88
C HIS A 217 22.38 -13.26 7.33
N THR A 218 22.35 -12.29 6.42
CA THR A 218 22.59 -10.88 6.76
C THR A 218 21.48 -10.35 7.67
N PHE A 219 20.22 -10.66 7.36
CA PHE A 219 19.09 -10.27 8.20
C PHE A 219 19.14 -10.95 9.57
N GLU A 220 19.44 -12.24 9.62
CA GLU A 220 19.64 -12.97 10.89
C GLU A 220 20.74 -12.33 11.75
N HIS A 221 21.88 -11.99 11.13
CA HIS A 221 23.00 -11.35 11.83
C HIS A 221 22.61 -9.97 12.37
N VAL A 222 21.97 -9.12 11.56
CA VAL A 222 21.52 -7.78 11.97
C VAL A 222 20.50 -7.86 13.10
N GLU A 223 19.53 -8.76 13.00
CA GLU A 223 18.52 -8.94 14.06
C GLU A 223 19.12 -9.48 15.36
N HIS A 224 20.13 -10.36 15.28
CA HIS A 224 20.85 -10.83 16.44
C HIS A 224 21.69 -9.71 17.09
N ALA A 225 22.34 -8.88 16.27
CA ALA A 225 23.13 -7.75 16.74
C ALA A 225 22.28 -6.60 17.31
N HIS A 226 21.02 -6.47 16.88
CA HIS A 226 20.11 -5.39 17.28
C HIS A 226 18.79 -5.93 17.84
N PRO A 227 18.75 -6.36 19.12
CA PRO A 227 17.50 -6.77 19.76
C PRO A 227 16.44 -5.67 19.68
N GLY A 228 15.25 -6.02 19.17
CA GLY A 228 14.15 -5.08 18.93
C GLY A 228 14.03 -4.61 17.49
N PHE A 229 15.01 -4.90 16.63
CA PHE A 229 14.91 -4.75 15.18
C PHE A 229 14.40 -6.05 14.55
N ARG A 230 13.51 -5.92 13.56
CA ARG A 230 13.05 -7.05 12.73
C ARG A 230 12.76 -6.59 11.31
N MET A 231 13.26 -7.33 10.34
CA MET A 231 12.92 -7.20 8.92
C MET A 231 11.70 -8.06 8.61
N LEU A 232 10.74 -7.56 7.83
CA LEU A 232 9.65 -8.40 7.33
C LEU A 232 10.07 -8.99 5.98
N ARG A 233 10.20 -10.32 5.92
CA ARG A 233 10.65 -11.00 4.69
C ARG A 233 9.52 -11.06 3.67
N GLU A 234 9.88 -11.25 2.40
CA GLU A 234 8.96 -11.51 1.29
C GLU A 234 9.26 -12.91 0.71
N PRO A 235 9.01 -14.00 1.47
CA PRO A 235 9.50 -15.34 1.14
C PRO A 235 8.74 -16.04 0.01
N ALA A 236 7.66 -15.45 -0.49
CA ALA A 236 6.84 -16.04 -1.51
C ALA A 236 6.19 -14.99 -2.40
N ALA A 237 5.94 -15.38 -3.65
CA ALA A 237 5.18 -14.59 -4.60
C ALA A 237 4.42 -15.52 -5.56
N CYS A 238 3.34 -15.02 -6.16
CA CYS A 238 2.62 -15.76 -7.19
C CYS A 238 2.04 -14.84 -8.26
N THR A 239 1.69 -15.44 -9.39
CA THR A 239 0.97 -14.83 -10.50
C THR A 239 0.27 -15.91 -11.35
N LEU A 240 -0.48 -15.50 -12.36
CA LEU A 240 -1.09 -16.36 -13.37
C LEU A 240 -0.39 -16.19 -14.72
N ASP A 241 0.14 -17.28 -15.27
CA ASP A 241 0.79 -17.34 -16.57
C ASP A 241 -0.22 -17.81 -17.64
N PHE A 242 -0.47 -16.93 -18.62
CA PHE A 242 -1.42 -17.18 -19.72
C PHE A 242 -0.74 -17.53 -21.04
N SER A 243 0.57 -17.78 -21.05
CA SER A 243 1.35 -18.09 -22.25
C SER A 243 0.80 -19.29 -23.03
N GLN A 244 0.24 -20.28 -22.33
CA GLN A 244 -0.40 -21.45 -22.94
C GLN A 244 -1.88 -21.25 -23.28
N ALA A 245 -2.53 -20.22 -22.73
CA ALA A 245 -3.96 -19.95 -22.90
C ALA A 245 -4.28 -19.15 -24.18
N CYS A 246 -3.32 -18.36 -24.68
CA CYS A 246 -3.49 -17.57 -25.90
C CYS A 246 -2.20 -17.54 -26.73
N THR A 247 -2.08 -18.44 -27.71
CA THR A 247 -0.90 -18.54 -28.59
C THR A 247 -0.78 -17.41 -29.61
N THR A 248 -1.84 -16.63 -29.81
CA THR A 248 -1.89 -15.50 -30.75
C THR A 248 -1.61 -14.15 -30.10
N ALA A 249 -1.56 -14.07 -28.77
CA ALA A 249 -1.26 -12.83 -28.07
C ALA A 249 0.23 -12.48 -28.15
N SER A 250 0.53 -11.18 -28.12
CA SER A 250 1.92 -10.74 -27.97
C SER A 250 2.44 -11.12 -26.58
N ASN A 251 3.76 -11.30 -26.46
CA ASN A 251 4.38 -11.55 -25.16
C ASN A 251 4.16 -10.37 -24.20
N GLU A 252 4.09 -9.15 -24.71
CA GLU A 252 3.82 -7.94 -23.92
C GLU A 252 2.42 -7.97 -23.28
N ASP A 253 1.40 -8.37 -24.05
CA ASP A 253 0.02 -8.47 -23.53
C ASP A 253 -0.10 -9.56 -22.46
N ILE A 254 0.59 -10.70 -22.66
CA ILE A 254 0.62 -11.81 -21.68
C ILE A 254 1.29 -11.34 -20.39
N VAL A 255 2.45 -10.69 -20.49
CA VAL A 255 3.16 -10.14 -19.34
C VAL A 255 2.32 -9.08 -18.64
N GLY A 256 1.64 -8.19 -19.37
CA GLY A 256 0.76 -7.17 -18.78
C GLY A 256 -0.38 -7.77 -17.94
N LEU A 257 -1.03 -8.84 -18.45
CA LEU A 257 -2.05 -9.54 -17.68
C LEU A 257 -1.46 -10.29 -16.47
N GLN A 258 -0.32 -10.95 -16.65
CA GLN A 258 0.40 -11.62 -15.57
C GLN A 258 0.77 -10.64 -14.44
N GLU A 259 1.26 -9.44 -14.78
CA GLU A 259 1.56 -8.40 -13.80
C GLU A 259 0.30 -7.94 -13.04
N SER A 260 -0.87 -8.00 -13.66
CA SER A 260 -2.14 -7.67 -12.99
C SER A 260 -2.52 -8.68 -11.90
N PHE A 261 -2.09 -9.93 -12.04
CA PHE A 261 -2.29 -10.96 -11.01
C PHE A 261 -1.13 -11.09 -10.02
N GLY A 262 -0.05 -10.32 -10.17
CA GLY A 262 1.14 -10.43 -9.32
C GLY A 262 0.84 -10.13 -7.84
N ILE A 263 1.19 -11.06 -6.95
CA ILE A 263 1.09 -10.89 -5.50
C ILE A 263 2.42 -11.26 -4.86
N ILE A 264 2.91 -10.40 -3.98
CA ILE A 264 4.03 -10.70 -3.08
C ILE A 264 3.46 -10.95 -1.69
N PHE A 265 3.86 -12.05 -1.05
CA PHE A 265 3.48 -12.37 0.33
C PHE A 265 4.60 -11.92 1.26
N ARG A 266 4.29 -10.91 2.08
CA ARG A 266 5.22 -10.42 3.10
C ARG A 266 4.85 -11.01 4.44
N GLU A 267 5.81 -11.43 5.23
CA GLU A 267 5.56 -11.86 6.61
C GLU A 267 4.75 -10.83 7.39
N GLN A 268 3.75 -11.30 8.12
CA GLN A 268 3.00 -10.49 9.05
C GLN A 268 3.63 -10.55 10.43
N LEU A 269 3.49 -9.46 11.19
CA LEU A 269 3.92 -9.40 12.57
C LEU A 269 3.02 -10.28 13.44
N GLN A 270 3.46 -11.50 13.70
CA GLN A 270 2.91 -12.32 14.78
C GLN A 270 3.59 -11.90 16.08
N SER A 271 3.01 -10.91 16.74
CA SER A 271 3.51 -10.42 18.01
C SER A 271 2.48 -10.57 19.10
N GLN A 272 2.93 -10.95 20.30
CA GLN A 272 2.18 -10.76 21.54
C GLN A 272 1.97 -9.27 21.87
N HIS A 273 2.71 -8.37 21.20
CA HIS A 273 2.56 -6.93 21.34
C HIS A 273 1.42 -6.43 20.43
N THR A 274 0.39 -5.87 21.06
CA THR A 274 -0.79 -5.31 20.37
C THR A 274 -0.60 -3.87 19.89
N ASP A 275 0.53 -3.25 20.25
CA ASP A 275 0.78 -1.82 20.09
C ASP A 275 1.88 -1.52 19.06
N ILE A 276 1.75 -2.10 17.87
CA ILE A 276 2.61 -1.80 16.71
C ILE A 276 1.99 -0.65 15.93
N HIS A 277 2.77 0.38 15.63
CA HIS A 277 2.30 1.58 14.94
C HIS A 277 3.13 1.86 13.70
N MET A 278 2.47 2.32 12.62
CA MET A 278 3.16 2.83 11.45
C MET A 278 3.76 4.22 11.75
N ALA A 279 5.09 4.33 11.64
CA ALA A 279 5.85 5.51 12.05
C ALA A 279 5.42 6.81 11.34
N GLY A 280 5.11 6.73 10.04
CA GLY A 280 4.60 7.87 9.28
C GLY A 280 3.28 8.42 9.82
N THR A 281 2.40 7.57 10.36
CA THR A 281 1.16 8.03 11.01
C THR A 281 1.42 8.61 12.38
N LEU A 282 2.36 8.05 13.15
CA LEU A 282 2.75 8.63 14.44
C LEU A 282 3.29 10.04 14.25
N ALA A 283 4.18 10.23 13.27
CA ALA A 283 4.78 11.52 12.93
C ALA A 283 3.84 12.48 12.18
N SER A 284 2.58 12.11 11.98
CA SER A 284 1.58 12.90 11.25
C SER A 284 0.74 13.78 12.20
N TRP A 285 -0.04 14.67 11.60
CA TRP A 285 -1.06 15.47 12.26
C TRP A 285 -2.44 14.80 12.18
N ASP A 286 -3.30 15.08 13.15
CA ASP A 286 -4.73 14.74 13.08
C ASP A 286 -5.50 15.72 12.18
N THR A 287 -6.83 15.59 12.15
CA THR A 287 -7.72 16.40 11.30
C THR A 287 -7.87 17.85 11.77
N VAL A 288 -7.45 18.17 13.00
CA VAL A 288 -7.49 19.51 13.59
C VAL A 288 -6.10 20.14 13.71
N GLY A 289 -5.08 19.52 13.12
CA GLY A 289 -3.72 20.05 13.04
C GLY A 289 -2.86 19.78 14.29
N GLN A 290 -3.25 18.87 15.16
CA GLN A 290 -2.44 18.47 16.32
C GLN A 290 -1.53 17.30 15.98
N SER A 291 -0.32 17.30 16.54
CA SER A 291 0.64 16.20 16.37
C SER A 291 0.18 14.95 17.11
N LYS A 292 0.00 13.84 16.38
CA LYS A 292 -0.40 12.54 16.96
C LYS A 292 0.65 12.01 17.92
N LEU A 293 1.93 12.09 17.55
CA LEU A 293 3.04 11.69 18.44
C LEU A 293 3.07 12.52 19.73
N THR A 294 2.85 13.83 19.65
CA THR A 294 2.86 14.71 20.83
C THR A 294 1.72 14.37 21.80
N GLN A 295 0.54 14.03 21.28
CA GLN A 295 -0.60 13.56 22.10
C GLN A 295 -0.24 12.23 22.78
N LEU A 296 0.20 11.23 21.99
CA LEU A 296 0.52 9.90 22.50
C LEU A 296 1.63 9.93 23.57
N LEU A 297 2.73 10.64 23.33
CA LEU A 297 3.81 10.77 24.31
C LEU A 297 3.36 11.54 25.57
N GLY A 298 2.44 12.49 25.43
CA GLY A 298 1.86 13.19 26.57
C GLY A 298 1.01 12.27 27.45
N GLU A 299 0.14 11.46 26.83
CA GLU A 299 -0.69 10.47 27.53
C GLU A 299 0.19 9.41 28.22
N GLN A 300 1.21 8.91 27.52
CA GLN A 300 2.13 7.93 28.08
C GLN A 300 2.96 8.50 29.24
N ALA A 301 3.45 9.74 29.13
CA ALA A 301 4.15 10.40 30.24
C ALA A 301 3.26 10.54 31.48
N GLN A 302 1.99 10.94 31.29
CA GLN A 302 1.02 11.05 32.38
C GLN A 302 0.74 9.68 33.03
N GLN A 303 0.55 8.63 32.24
CA GLN A 303 0.32 7.27 32.73
C GLN A 303 1.49 6.74 33.56
N HIS A 304 2.72 7.11 33.21
CA HIS A 304 3.94 6.70 33.91
C HIS A 304 4.36 7.65 35.05
N GLY A 305 3.59 8.71 35.33
CA GLY A 305 3.93 9.72 36.34
C GLY A 305 5.22 10.48 36.03
N ALA A 306 5.61 10.55 34.75
CA ALA A 306 6.85 11.16 34.30
C ALA A 306 6.62 12.58 33.77
N SER A 307 7.67 13.40 33.82
CA SER A 307 7.71 14.67 33.09
C SER A 307 7.56 14.43 31.59
N LYS A 308 6.69 15.20 30.91
CA LYS A 308 6.51 15.11 29.45
C LYS A 308 7.83 15.28 28.69
N THR A 309 8.67 16.22 29.12
CA THR A 309 9.96 16.50 28.47
C THR A 309 10.92 15.33 28.63
N GLU A 310 11.06 14.80 29.86
CA GLU A 310 11.93 13.67 30.14
C GLU A 310 11.50 12.41 29.40
N PHE A 311 10.19 12.11 29.45
CA PHE A 311 9.61 10.98 28.74
C PHE A 311 9.83 11.07 27.22
N THR A 312 9.64 12.26 26.64
CA THR A 312 9.84 12.49 25.20
C THR A 312 11.31 12.30 24.80
N LEU A 313 12.26 12.82 25.58
CA LEU A 313 13.69 12.64 25.31
C LEU A 313 14.11 11.17 25.40
N ASN A 314 13.63 10.45 26.42
CA ASN A 314 13.91 9.03 26.59
C ASN A 314 13.31 8.18 25.45
N TRP A 315 12.10 8.53 25.01
CA TRP A 315 11.47 7.89 23.86
C TRP A 315 12.27 8.13 22.57
N LEU A 316 12.68 9.38 22.31
CA LEU A 316 13.47 9.73 21.12
C LEU A 316 14.81 9.01 21.10
N GLN A 317 15.51 8.98 22.24
CA GLN A 317 16.78 8.24 22.36
C GLN A 317 16.58 6.76 22.03
N SER A 318 15.52 6.15 22.59
CA SER A 318 15.20 4.74 22.37
C SER A 318 14.84 4.47 20.90
N TYR A 319 14.06 5.36 20.27
CA TYR A 319 13.70 5.28 18.85
C TYR A 319 14.93 5.35 17.94
N PHE A 320 15.84 6.31 18.18
CA PHE A 320 17.05 6.44 17.37
C PHE A 320 18.04 5.30 17.58
N ASN A 321 18.16 4.77 18.80
CA ASN A 321 19.00 3.59 19.07
C ASN A 321 18.54 2.34 18.29
N LEU A 322 17.27 2.27 17.90
CA LEU A 322 16.72 1.17 17.09
C LEU A 322 16.86 1.39 15.57
N LEU A 323 17.08 2.63 15.13
CA LEU A 323 17.16 2.98 13.69
C LEU A 323 18.59 3.23 13.19
N GLY A 324 19.49 3.67 14.07
CA GLY A 324 20.89 3.88 13.75
C GLY A 324 21.76 2.69 14.16
N PRO A 325 22.93 2.49 13.53
CA PRO A 325 23.94 1.61 14.09
C PRO A 325 24.28 2.10 15.50
N ALA A 326 24.25 1.20 16.48
CA ALA A 326 24.81 1.48 17.79
C ALA A 326 26.31 1.78 17.59
N HIS A 327 26.72 3.01 17.93
CA HIS A 327 28.12 3.43 17.86
C HIS A 327 28.99 2.72 18.89
#